data_AF-A0A409VM77-F1
#
_entry.id   AF-A0A409VM77-F1
#
_cell.length_a   1.000
_cell.length_b   1.000
_cell.length_c   1.000
_cell.angle_alpha   90.00
_cell.angle_beta   90.00
_cell.angle_gamma   90.00
#
_symmetry.space_group_name_H-M   'P 1'
#
loop_
_entity.id
_entity.type
_entity.pdbx_description
1 polymer ?
#
loop_
_entity_poly.entity_id
_entity_poly.type
_entity_poly.pdbx_seq_one_letter_code
_entity_poly.pdbx_strand_id
1 'polypeptide(L)'
;MSTSMFFQTVLPYTSGEQAGVTIIGLAGLTSLTAVLFLFIFKPPKRKTFESTYMFGFILSLLFANVLQSIGDVIVFRWVAMGAVKAGSLCSAQAGIKQVGNVGTSIW
;
A
#
# COMPACT_ATOMS: atom_id res chain seq x y z
N MET A 1 -13.82 37.80 -10.73
CA MET A 1 -14.44 36.46 -10.87
C MET A 1 -13.47 35.44 -10.32
N SER A 2 -13.56 35.15 -9.01
CA SER A 2 -12.78 34.09 -8.38
C SER A 2 -13.57 32.79 -8.45
N THR A 3 -13.15 31.89 -9.31
CA THR A 3 -13.60 30.50 -9.34
C THR A 3 -13.07 29.80 -8.10
N SER A 4 -13.87 29.77 -7.03
CA SER A 4 -13.61 28.89 -5.90
C SER A 4 -13.71 27.44 -6.36
N MET A 5 -12.57 26.78 -6.60
CA MET A 5 -12.50 25.32 -6.71
C MET A 5 -13.01 24.74 -5.38
N PHE A 6 -14.25 24.26 -5.36
CA PHE A 6 -14.76 23.47 -4.25
C PHE A 6 -13.95 22.17 -4.17
N PHE A 7 -12.96 22.11 -3.26
CA PHE A 7 -12.34 20.84 -2.90
C PHE A 7 -13.42 20.00 -2.21
N GLN A 8 -13.93 18.98 -2.91
CA GLN A 8 -14.86 18.02 -2.33
C GLN A 8 -14.15 17.29 -1.19
N THR A 9 -14.54 17.55 0.05
CA THR A 9 -13.89 16.97 1.24
C THR A 9 -14.36 15.55 1.51
N VAL A 10 -15.45 15.11 0.88
CA VAL A 10 -16.02 13.77 1.00
C VAL A 10 -16.40 13.25 -0.39
N LEU A 11 -15.81 12.13 -0.77
CA LEU A 11 -16.03 11.43 -2.04
C LEU A 11 -16.76 10.11 -1.74
N PRO A 12 -18.09 10.05 -1.87
CA PRO A 12 -18.84 8.82 -1.67
C PRO A 12 -18.52 7.82 -2.77
N TYR A 13 -18.44 6.53 -2.42
CA TYR A 13 -18.21 5.48 -3.39
C TYR A 13 -19.51 5.07 -4.08
N THR A 14 -19.42 4.89 -5.40
CA THR A 14 -20.41 4.10 -6.14
C THR A 14 -20.22 2.61 -5.85
N SER A 15 -21.25 1.80 -6.09
CA SER A 15 -21.19 0.35 -5.81
C SER A 15 -20.03 -0.36 -6.54
N GLY A 16 -19.68 0.10 -7.75
CA GLY A 16 -18.55 -0.43 -8.52
C GLY A 16 -17.19 -0.02 -7.93
N GLU A 17 -17.04 1.24 -7.54
CA GLU A 17 -15.81 1.73 -6.90
C GLU A 17 -15.57 1.05 -5.56
N GLN A 18 -16.60 0.87 -4.75
CA GLN A 18 -16.49 0.19 -3.46
C GLN A 18 -16.00 -1.25 -3.62
N ALA A 19 -16.49 -1.98 -4.64
CA ALA A 19 -16.04 -3.33 -4.93
C ALA A 19 -14.55 -3.36 -5.35
N GLY A 20 -14.15 -2.48 -6.27
CA GLY A 20 -12.75 -2.40 -6.72
C GLY A 20 -11.79 -2.06 -5.58
N VAL A 21 -12.18 -1.09 -4.75
CA VAL A 21 -11.43 -0.65 -3.57
C VAL A 21 -11.31 -1.77 -2.53
N THR A 22 -12.35 -2.60 -2.37
CA THR A 22 -12.33 -3.78 -1.49
C THR A 22 -11.34 -4.84 -1.98
N ILE A 23 -11.32 -5.12 -3.29
CA ILE A 23 -10.38 -6.09 -3.88
C ILE A 23 -8.93 -5.64 -3.66
N ILE A 24 -8.64 -4.34 -3.83
CA ILE A 24 -7.31 -3.78 -3.55
C ILE A 24 -6.90 -4.02 -2.09
N GLY A 25 -7.81 -3.76 -1.14
CA GLY A 25 -7.55 -4.01 0.28
C GLY A 25 -7.24 -5.49 0.56
N LEU A 26 -8.00 -6.42 -0.03
CA LEU A 26 -7.80 -7.87 0.14
C LEU A 26 -6.49 -8.35 -0.49
N ALA A 27 -6.15 -7.84 -1.68
CA ALA A 27 -4.88 -8.13 -2.33
C ALA A 27 -3.70 -7.65 -1.47
N GLY A 28 -3.76 -6.42 -0.94
CA GLY A 28 -2.74 -5.88 -0.04
C GLY A 28 -2.60 -6.71 1.25
N LEU A 29 -3.71 -7.16 1.84
CA LEU A 29 -3.69 -8.02 3.03
C LEU A 29 -3.01 -9.38 2.77
N THR A 30 -3.30 -9.97 1.60
CA THR A 30 -2.70 -11.24 1.18
C THR A 30 -1.19 -11.09 0.98
N SER A 31 -0.76 -10.03 0.29
CA SER A 31 0.65 -9.71 0.09
C SER A 31 1.38 -9.47 1.41
N LEU A 32 0.77 -8.70 2.34
CA LEU A 32 1.35 -8.46 3.66
C LEU A 32 1.54 -9.76 4.43
N THR A 33 0.54 -10.63 4.42
CA THR A 33 0.60 -11.94 5.10
C THR A 33 1.72 -12.80 4.53
N ALA A 34 1.85 -12.85 3.20
CA ALA A 34 2.92 -13.61 2.53
C ALA A 34 4.32 -13.08 2.90
N VAL A 35 4.50 -11.75 2.91
CA VAL A 35 5.79 -11.13 3.25
C VAL A 35 6.13 -11.36 4.73
N LEU A 36 5.18 -11.18 5.64
CA LEU A 36 5.39 -11.46 7.07
C LEU A 36 5.72 -12.93 7.32
N PHE A 37 5.05 -13.85 6.62
CA PHE A 37 5.35 -15.28 6.68
C PHE A 37 6.80 -15.57 6.27
N LEU A 38 7.28 -14.97 5.18
CA LEU A 38 8.67 -15.09 4.75
C LEU A 38 9.65 -14.58 5.81
N PHE A 39 9.39 -13.42 6.42
CA PHE A 39 10.26 -12.89 7.47
C PHE A 39 10.29 -13.75 8.75
N ILE A 40 9.16 -14.35 9.14
CA ILE A 40 9.06 -15.15 10.36
C ILE A 40 9.63 -16.56 10.17
N PHE A 41 9.18 -17.28 9.13
CA PHE A 41 9.48 -18.71 8.97
C PHE A 41 10.71 -18.99 8.11
N LYS A 42 11.07 -18.06 7.23
CA LYS A 42 12.23 -18.17 6.32
C LYS A 42 13.04 -16.88 6.36
N PRO A 43 13.48 -16.41 7.55
CA PRO A 43 14.21 -15.16 7.65
C PRO A 43 15.42 -15.21 6.70
N PRO A 44 15.58 -14.18 5.86
CA PRO A 44 16.60 -14.19 4.81
C PRO A 44 18.00 -14.28 5.42
N LYS A 45 18.64 -15.44 5.28
CA LYS A 45 19.97 -15.70 5.83
C LYS A 45 21.04 -15.19 4.87
N ARG A 46 21.87 -14.24 5.32
CA ARG A 46 23.00 -13.69 4.55
C ARG A 46 23.90 -14.76 3.93
N LYS A 47 24.22 -15.84 4.66
CA LYS A 47 25.08 -16.93 4.18
C LYS A 47 24.52 -17.72 2.98
N THR A 48 23.20 -17.74 2.78
CA THR A 48 22.59 -18.44 1.62
C THR A 48 22.66 -17.61 0.35
N PHE A 49 22.91 -16.30 0.47
CA PHE A 49 22.87 -15.34 -0.63
C PHE A 49 24.19 -14.57 -0.82
N GLU A 50 25.29 -14.99 -0.19
CA GLU A 50 26.61 -14.35 -0.36
C GLU A 50 27.08 -14.32 -1.82
N SER A 51 26.61 -15.25 -2.65
CA SER A 51 27.01 -15.32 -4.06
C SER A 51 26.23 -14.39 -5.00
N THR A 52 25.20 -13.66 -4.53
CA THR A 52 24.35 -12.87 -5.43
C THR A 52 24.08 -11.48 -4.86
N TYR A 53 24.58 -10.46 -5.54
CA TYR A 53 24.35 -9.03 -5.27
C TYR A 53 22.84 -8.66 -5.19
N MET A 54 21.96 -9.53 -5.71
CA MET A 54 20.49 -9.41 -5.68
C MET A 54 19.85 -9.48 -4.29
N PHE A 55 20.56 -9.95 -3.25
CA PHE A 55 19.97 -10.06 -1.91
C PHE A 55 19.49 -8.71 -1.35
N GLY A 56 20.29 -7.65 -1.56
CA GLY A 56 19.92 -6.29 -1.16
C GLY A 56 18.66 -5.80 -1.89
N PHE A 57 18.55 -6.09 -3.19
CA PHE A 57 17.39 -5.75 -4.01
C PHE A 57 16.12 -6.45 -3.53
N ILE A 58 16.20 -7.76 -3.26
CA ILE A 58 15.06 -8.54 -2.77
C ILE A 58 14.57 -8.00 -1.41
N LEU A 59 15.49 -7.64 -0.51
CA LEU A 59 15.13 -7.03 0.77
C LEU A 59 14.46 -5.66 0.61
N SER A 60 14.99 -4.80 -0.28
CA SER A 60 14.39 -3.50 -0.58
C SER A 60 13.00 -3.65 -1.19
N LEU A 61 12.81 -4.60 -2.11
CA LEU A 61 11.51 -4.90 -2.73
C LEU A 61 10.49 -5.44 -1.72
N LEU A 62 10.92 -6.32 -0.81
CA LEU A 62 10.08 -6.81 0.29
C LEU A 62 9.65 -5.66 1.21
N PHE A 63 10.56 -4.76 1.54
CA PHE A 63 10.25 -3.60 2.38
C PHE A 63 9.29 -2.62 1.68
N ALA A 64 9.51 -2.35 0.40
CA ALA A 64 8.60 -1.53 -0.41
C ALA A 64 7.18 -2.13 -0.47
N ASN A 65 7.07 -3.45 -0.61
CA ASN A 65 5.78 -4.16 -0.56
C ASN A 65 5.09 -4.07 0.80
N VAL A 66 5.84 -4.07 1.92
CA VAL A 66 5.27 -3.84 3.25
C VAL A 66 4.68 -2.45 3.35
N LEU A 67 5.42 -1.42 2.93
CA LEU A 67 4.93 -0.04 2.92
C LEU A 67 3.67 0.11 2.07
N GLN A 68 3.68 -0.44 0.84
CA GLN A 68 2.52 -0.46 -0.05
C GLN A 68 1.30 -1.10 0.63
N SER A 69 1.49 -2.29 1.22
CA SER A 69 0.40 -3.06 1.82
C SER A 69 -0.18 -2.38 3.07
N ILE A 70 0.64 -1.65 3.84
CA ILE A 70 0.14 -0.82 4.95
C ILE A 70 -0.83 0.24 4.41
N GLY A 71 -0.48 0.89 3.30
CA GLY A 71 -1.37 1.83 2.61
C GLY A 71 -2.67 1.18 2.12
N ASP A 72 -2.62 -0.08 1.70
CA ASP A 72 -3.79 -0.85 1.26
C ASP A 72 -4.72 -1.25 2.42
N VAL A 73 -4.20 -1.52 3.63
CA VAL A 73 -5.05 -1.84 4.79
C VAL A 73 -5.91 -0.65 5.21
N ILE A 74 -5.40 0.58 5.06
CA ILE A 74 -6.16 1.82 5.37
C ILE A 74 -7.44 1.91 4.52
N VAL A 75 -7.44 1.28 3.34
CA VAL A 75 -8.59 1.25 2.42
C VAL A 75 -9.84 0.64 3.05
N PHE A 76 -9.71 -0.38 3.92
CA PHE A 76 -10.85 -1.00 4.58
C PHE A 76 -11.66 -0.01 5.42
N ARG A 77 -11.01 0.99 6.00
CA ARG A 77 -11.69 2.07 6.73
C ARG A 77 -12.62 2.87 5.81
N TRP A 78 -12.15 3.19 4.59
CA TRP A 78 -12.95 3.92 3.61
C TRP A 78 -14.09 3.08 3.05
N VAL A 79 -13.88 1.77 2.87
CA VAL A 79 -14.93 0.82 2.47
C VAL A 79 -16.03 0.76 3.54
N ALA A 80 -15.67 0.68 4.82
CA ALA A 80 -16.63 0.66 5.93
C ALA A 80 -17.44 1.95 6.05
N MET A 81 -16.84 3.10 5.70
CA MET A 81 -17.52 4.40 5.68
C MET A 81 -18.29 4.67 4.38
N GLY A 82 -18.11 3.86 3.34
CA GLY A 82 -18.70 4.06 2.01
C GLY A 82 -18.25 5.33 1.30
N ALA A 83 -17.21 6.00 1.80
CA ALA A 83 -16.73 7.28 1.27
C ALA A 83 -15.28 7.54 1.71
N VAL A 84 -14.51 8.23 0.86
CA VAL A 84 -13.20 8.79 1.21
C VAL A 84 -13.37 10.21 1.71
N LYS A 85 -12.68 10.57 2.79
CA LYS A 85 -12.64 11.95 3.28
C LYS A 85 -11.26 12.53 3.06
N ALA A 86 -11.18 13.66 2.37
CA ALA A 86 -9.97 14.44 2.24
C ALA A 86 -9.50 14.91 3.63
N GLY A 87 -8.21 14.76 3.89
CA GLY A 87 -7.61 15.07 5.18
C GLY A 87 -6.29 14.36 5.37
N SER A 88 -5.68 14.54 6.54
CA SER A 88 -4.34 14.03 6.86
C SER A 88 -4.19 12.52 6.58
N LEU A 89 -5.20 11.71 6.91
CA LEU A 89 -5.15 10.26 6.71
C LEU A 89 -5.23 9.85 5.23
N CYS A 90 -6.02 10.56 4.41
CA CYS A 90 -6.07 10.33 2.96
C CYS A 90 -4.73 10.70 2.29
N SER A 91 -4.14 11.84 2.68
CA SER A 91 -2.83 12.27 2.18
C SER A 91 -1.70 11.34 2.63
N ALA A 92 -1.72 10.89 3.89
CA ALA A 92 -0.77 9.92 4.41
C ALA A 92 -0.86 8.58 3.67
N GLN A 93 -2.08 8.08 3.43
CA GLN A 93 -2.28 6.86 2.63
C GLN A 93 -1.72 7.03 1.21
N ALA A 94 -2.01 8.15 0.55
CA ALA A 94 -1.51 8.42 -0.79
C ALA A 94 0.03 8.47 -0.82
N GLY A 95 0.64 9.11 0.17
CA GLY A 95 2.10 9.16 0.33
C GLY A 95 2.69 7.78 0.55
N ILE A 96 2.15 6.98 1.47
CA ILE A 96 2.62 5.63 1.79
C ILE A 96 2.55 4.73 0.54
N LYS A 97 1.43 4.75 -0.19
CA LYS A 97 1.26 4.00 -1.43
C LYS A 97 2.22 4.46 -2.52
N GLN A 98 2.45 5.77 -2.65
CA GLN A 98 3.42 6.25 -3.65
C GLN A 98 4.85 5.85 -3.29
N VAL A 99 5.24 5.93 -2.02
CA VAL A 99 6.57 5.49 -1.58
C VAL A 99 6.76 4.00 -1.82
N GLY A 100 5.76 3.16 -1.53
CA GLY A 100 5.82 1.73 -1.82
C GLY A 100 5.99 1.43 -3.31
N ASN A 101 5.21 2.11 -4.17
CA ASN A 101 5.27 1.92 -5.62
C ASN A 101 6.60 2.40 -6.23
N VAL A 102 7.05 3.60 -5.86
CA VAL A 102 8.34 4.17 -6.33
C VAL A 102 9.52 3.35 -5.80
N GLY A 103 9.45 2.91 -4.54
CA GLY A 103 10.45 2.04 -3.94
C GLY A 103 10.59 0.72 -4.70
N THR A 104 9.49 0.17 -5.21
CA THR A 104 9.51 -1.04 -6.04
C THR A 104 10.07 -0.78 -7.44
N SER A 105 10.07 0.47 -7.92
CA SER A 105 10.51 0.83 -9.27
C SER A 105 11.98 1.25 -9.36
N ILE A 106 12.57 1.69 -8.24
CA ILE A 106 13.98 2.11 -8.17
C ILE A 106 14.93 0.89 -8.06
N TRP A 107 14.43 -0.24 -7.56
CA TRP A 107 15.19 -1.44 -7.28
C TRP A 107 14.69 -2.60 -8.13
#